data_AF-A0A507DW92-F1
#
_entry.id   AF-A0A507DW92-F1
#
_cell.length_a   1.000
_cell.length_b   1.000
_cell.length_c   1.000
_cell.angle_alpha   90.00
_cell.angle_beta   90.00
_cell.angle_gamma   90.00
#
_symmetry.space_group_name_H-M   'P 1'
#
loop_
_entity.id
_entity.type
_entity.pdbx_description
1 polymer ?
#
loop_
_entity_poly.entity_id
_entity_poly.type
_entity_poly.pdbx_seq_one_letter_code
_entity_poly.pdbx_strand_id
1 'polypeptide(L)'
;MTVPIAPVLCVVAAILTGLLYPAGQVAWRVRNEQKQFELVPRHDTCSVLNDPLLQGCEKGVVHYPTGQVFFACAIDTSVREKWFPAVMEFDPEAALNPKGGIVRLDLKSSKVTRLELQDFPPTFHPHGLSIVPSPDDPNQLLIAAVNHGASGSSVEIFEHTLQTTTARHLETFRNDKLLPAPNDVLLLDRHSFFATNDRSNVRSKLWTAVERSGWVKGGHIVYKGKDGNAKVVADKVEYPNGIAASVDQKHIYVGDNSRAQVLVYERRGTNRLRLVDTIPIPHAADNLSVEPSTGNIYVTGVNQFFSCLVAFLMDGPTVCPGAVTKITNNTDHDLFFGKKYKTSIVFTDDGHRIPVMTIAGVVPDLKKSFVAGLSEFLKKLKAQTGAVKRISKDLSYYDIEAVKQQERIDKLVASGADIHDIRKQKEVLEETFQMMPDGKRRLATAHKDLSDLLEKFMKNAPPEAASSEEVVAAKELLAEVHV
;
A
#
# COMPACT_ATOMS: atom_id res chain seq x y z
N MET A 1 -21.13 20.73 -52.53
CA MET A 1 -20.65 21.67 -51.49
C MET A 1 -19.50 21.00 -50.77
N THR A 2 -18.28 21.46 -50.95
CA THR A 2 -17.10 20.99 -50.22
C THR A 2 -17.10 21.67 -48.86
N VAL A 3 -17.35 20.92 -47.78
CA VAL A 3 -17.19 21.46 -46.42
C VAL A 3 -15.70 21.82 -46.27
N PRO A 4 -15.35 23.06 -45.91
CA PRO A 4 -13.96 23.44 -45.73
C PRO A 4 -13.35 22.62 -44.60
N ILE A 5 -12.22 21.96 -44.89
CA ILE A 5 -11.55 21.01 -43.98
C ILE A 5 -11.04 21.74 -42.72
N ALA A 6 -10.63 23.00 -42.84
CA ALA A 6 -10.04 23.76 -41.72
C ALA A 6 -11.02 24.01 -40.55
N PRO A 7 -12.26 24.49 -40.75
CA PRO A 7 -13.26 24.59 -39.68
C PRO A 7 -13.57 23.26 -38.99
N VAL A 8 -13.63 22.15 -39.75
CA VAL A 8 -13.86 20.81 -39.18
C VAL A 8 -12.68 20.40 -38.29
N LEU A 9 -11.45 20.61 -38.74
CA LEU A 9 -10.25 20.34 -37.94
C LEU A 9 -10.18 21.21 -36.68
N CYS A 10 -10.54 22.50 -36.75
CA CYS A 10 -10.58 23.37 -35.58
C CYS A 10 -11.62 22.91 -34.55
N VAL A 11 -12.82 22.49 -35.00
CA VAL A 11 -13.86 21.96 -34.11
C VAL A 11 -13.39 20.64 -33.49
N VAL A 12 -12.80 19.73 -34.27
CA VAL A 12 -12.23 18.47 -33.76
C VAL A 12 -11.12 18.74 -32.75
N ALA A 13 -10.20 19.66 -33.04
CA ALA A 13 -9.11 20.02 -32.13
C ALA A 13 -9.65 20.67 -30.84
N ALA A 14 -10.66 21.54 -30.91
CA ALA A 14 -11.30 22.13 -29.75
C ALA A 14 -12.01 21.07 -28.89
N ILE A 15 -12.73 20.14 -29.53
CA ILE A 15 -13.35 18.99 -28.85
C ILE A 15 -12.27 18.13 -28.18
N LEU A 16 -11.22 17.73 -28.90
CA LEU A 16 -10.12 16.93 -28.35
C LEU A 16 -9.40 17.66 -27.21
N THR A 17 -9.19 18.97 -27.32
CA THR A 17 -8.58 19.77 -26.24
C THR A 17 -9.47 19.80 -25.02
N GLY A 18 -10.77 20.06 -25.18
CA GLY A 18 -11.75 19.99 -24.09
C GLY A 18 -11.83 18.60 -23.46
N LEU A 19 -11.72 17.54 -24.28
CA LEU A 19 -11.71 16.17 -23.81
C LEU A 19 -10.42 15.85 -23.01
N LEU A 20 -9.26 16.32 -23.46
CA LEU A 20 -7.99 16.00 -22.81
C LEU A 20 -7.66 16.93 -21.64
N TYR A 21 -8.34 18.08 -21.52
CA TYR A 21 -8.03 19.10 -20.52
C TYR A 21 -8.11 18.60 -19.06
N PRO A 22 -9.17 17.91 -18.60
CA PRO A 22 -9.25 17.42 -17.22
C PRO A 22 -8.09 16.48 -16.87
N ALA A 23 -7.81 15.51 -17.76
CA ALA A 23 -6.71 14.57 -17.61
C ALA A 23 -5.35 15.28 -17.64
N GLY A 24 -5.20 16.26 -18.53
CA GLY A 24 -4.02 17.12 -18.62
C GLY A 24 -3.78 17.92 -17.35
N GLN A 25 -4.82 18.46 -16.71
CA GLN A 25 -4.70 19.19 -15.45
C GLN A 25 -4.25 18.31 -14.29
N VAL A 26 -4.84 17.12 -14.16
CA VAL A 26 -4.45 16.14 -13.14
C VAL A 26 -2.99 15.75 -13.33
N ALA A 27 -2.62 15.32 -14.54
CA ALA A 27 -1.25 14.92 -14.86
C ALA A 27 -0.25 16.06 -14.66
N TRP A 28 -0.58 17.28 -15.10
CA TRP A 28 0.28 18.45 -14.96
C TRP A 28 0.49 18.83 -13.49
N ARG A 29 -0.58 18.84 -12.68
CA ARG A 29 -0.48 19.17 -11.25
C ARG A 29 0.36 18.13 -10.51
N VAL A 30 0.00 16.85 -10.63
CA VAL A 30 0.74 15.76 -9.98
C VAL A 30 2.21 15.81 -10.38
N ARG A 31 2.51 15.97 -11.68
CA ARG A 31 3.89 16.05 -12.17
C ARG A 31 4.63 17.28 -11.64
N ASN A 32 3.99 18.45 -11.57
CA ASN A 32 4.66 19.66 -11.10
C ASN A 32 4.91 19.66 -9.61
N GLU A 33 3.95 19.21 -8.81
CA GLU A 33 4.11 19.09 -7.35
C GLU A 33 5.18 18.03 -7.01
N GLN A 34 5.20 16.90 -7.75
CA GLN A 34 6.19 15.83 -7.54
C GLN A 34 7.60 16.12 -8.08
N LYS A 35 7.74 17.01 -9.08
CA LYS A 35 9.05 17.42 -9.62
C LYS A 35 9.89 18.24 -8.64
N GLN A 36 9.29 18.79 -7.58
CA GLN A 36 9.94 19.78 -6.72
C GLN A 36 10.90 19.18 -5.68
N PHE A 37 11.07 17.86 -5.64
CA PHE A 37 11.77 17.23 -4.53
C PHE A 37 12.66 16.05 -4.97
N GLU A 38 13.92 16.12 -4.56
CA GLU A 38 14.89 15.04 -4.66
C GLU A 38 14.71 14.08 -3.48
N LEU A 39 14.32 12.83 -3.78
CA LEU A 39 14.19 11.75 -2.80
C LEU A 39 15.56 11.41 -2.21
N VAL A 40 15.97 12.11 -1.16
CA VAL A 40 17.12 11.71 -0.34
C VAL A 40 16.57 10.83 0.78
N PRO A 41 16.80 9.50 0.76
CA PRO A 41 16.26 8.61 1.78
C PRO A 41 16.76 9.02 3.17
N ARG A 42 15.85 9.25 4.12
CA ARG A 42 16.20 9.70 5.48
C ARG A 42 16.00 8.56 6.45
N HIS A 43 17.00 7.69 6.54
CA HIS A 43 16.90 6.43 7.27
C HIS A 43 17.83 6.31 8.48
N ASP A 44 18.69 7.29 8.74
CA ASP A 44 19.80 7.17 9.68
C ASP A 44 19.35 6.87 11.12
N THR A 45 18.10 7.18 11.45
CA THR A 45 17.47 6.92 12.74
C THR A 45 16.33 5.88 12.70
N CYS A 46 16.17 5.17 11.57
CA CYS A 46 15.04 4.28 11.33
C CYS A 46 15.46 2.82 11.32
N SER A 47 14.66 1.97 11.95
CA SER A 47 14.79 0.51 11.89
C SER A 47 13.52 -0.10 11.31
N VAL A 48 13.65 -1.03 10.36
CA VAL A 48 12.51 -1.79 9.85
C VAL A 48 12.09 -2.83 10.88
N LEU A 49 10.86 -2.71 11.38
CA LEU A 49 10.25 -3.74 12.24
C LEU A 49 9.73 -4.87 11.35
N ASN A 50 10.47 -5.97 11.30
CA ASN A 50 10.12 -7.13 10.49
C ASN A 50 9.32 -8.11 11.32
N ASP A 51 8.02 -7.91 11.36
CA ASP A 51 7.05 -8.80 11.97
C ASP A 51 6.07 -9.30 10.90
N PRO A 52 5.77 -10.60 10.85
CA PRO A 52 4.88 -11.18 9.84
C PRO A 52 3.41 -10.86 10.10
N LEU A 53 3.04 -10.33 11.27
CA LEU A 53 1.73 -9.70 11.45
C LEU A 53 1.67 -8.30 10.83
N LEU A 54 2.81 -7.64 10.64
CA LEU A 54 2.90 -6.30 10.05
C LEU A 54 3.09 -6.33 8.53
N GLN A 55 2.24 -7.08 7.83
CA GLN A 55 2.24 -7.16 6.36
C GLN A 55 1.01 -6.47 5.78
N GLY A 56 1.22 -5.63 4.75
CA GLY A 56 0.15 -4.90 4.09
C GLY A 56 -0.67 -4.02 5.02
N CYS A 57 -0.03 -3.32 5.96
CA CYS A 57 -0.70 -2.46 6.94
C CYS A 57 -1.00 -1.09 6.31
N GLU A 58 -2.20 -0.96 5.73
CA GLU A 58 -2.60 0.20 4.92
C GLU A 58 -2.91 1.42 5.81
N LYS A 59 -3.56 1.21 6.96
CA LYS A 59 -3.87 2.25 7.96
C LYS A 59 -3.34 1.90 9.34
N GLY A 60 -2.91 2.92 10.07
CA GLY A 60 -2.47 2.84 11.46
C GLY A 60 -2.95 4.05 12.27
N VAL A 61 -3.32 3.83 13.54
CA VAL A 61 -3.81 4.88 14.44
C VAL A 61 -3.14 4.77 15.80
N VAL A 62 -2.61 5.88 16.31
CA VAL A 62 -1.95 5.94 17.61
C VAL A 62 -2.97 6.12 18.72
N HIS A 63 -2.92 5.25 19.72
CA HIS A 63 -3.48 5.53 21.03
C HIS A 63 -2.43 6.23 21.90
N TYR A 64 -2.42 7.57 21.84
CA TYR A 64 -1.38 8.42 22.45
C TYR A 64 -1.17 8.15 23.95
N PRO A 65 -2.21 7.96 24.80
CA PRO A 65 -2.00 7.73 26.23
C PRO A 65 -1.16 6.48 26.54
N THR A 66 -1.27 5.40 25.74
CA THR A 66 -0.47 4.18 25.95
C THR A 66 0.80 4.16 25.11
N GLY A 67 0.84 4.91 24.01
CA GLY A 67 1.89 4.82 23.00
C GLY A 67 1.79 3.55 22.15
N GLN A 68 0.59 2.99 22.04
CA GLN A 68 0.30 1.84 21.19
C GLN A 68 -0.23 2.31 19.83
N VAL A 69 0.06 1.56 18.77
CA VAL A 69 -0.47 1.80 17.42
C VAL A 69 -1.32 0.60 17.04
N PHE A 70 -2.51 0.86 16.53
CA PHE A 70 -3.40 -0.16 15.97
C PHE A 70 -3.37 -0.06 14.46
N PHE A 71 -3.10 -1.17 13.79
CA PHE A 71 -3.01 -1.26 12.34
C PHE A 71 -4.10 -2.16 11.78
N ALA A 72 -4.59 -1.81 10.60
CA ALA A 72 -5.36 -2.67 9.72
C ALA A 72 -4.39 -3.33 8.74
N CYS A 73 -4.09 -4.61 8.94
CA CYS A 73 -3.08 -5.34 8.17
C CYS A 73 -3.70 -6.49 7.37
N ALA A 74 -3.16 -6.72 6.18
CA ALA A 74 -3.47 -7.90 5.38
C ALA A 74 -2.96 -9.19 6.04
N ILE A 75 -1.82 -9.13 6.75
CA ILE A 75 -1.06 -10.25 7.35
C ILE A 75 -0.54 -11.24 6.30
N ASP A 76 -1.40 -11.68 5.38
CA ASP A 76 -1.05 -12.42 4.18
C ASP A 76 -1.33 -11.55 2.95
N THR A 77 -0.25 -11.08 2.31
CA THR A 77 -0.34 -10.24 1.12
C THR A 77 -0.73 -11.02 -0.13
N SER A 78 -0.51 -12.35 -0.18
CA SER A 78 -0.91 -13.17 -1.34
C SER A 78 -2.44 -13.22 -1.50
N VAL A 79 -3.18 -13.20 -0.39
CA VAL A 79 -4.65 -13.10 -0.38
C VAL A 79 -5.10 -11.70 -0.77
N ARG A 80 -4.43 -10.66 -0.24
CA ARG A 80 -4.72 -9.25 -0.55
C ARG A 80 -4.54 -8.93 -2.03
N GLU A 81 -3.49 -9.47 -2.66
CA GLU A 81 -3.21 -9.27 -4.09
C GLU A 81 -4.33 -9.86 -4.98
N LYS A 82 -5.00 -10.92 -4.52
CA LYS A 82 -6.10 -11.56 -5.25
C LYS A 82 -7.47 -10.96 -4.90
N TRP A 83 -7.63 -10.46 -3.67
CA TRP A 83 -8.85 -9.81 -3.20
C TRP A 83 -8.54 -8.48 -2.49
N PHE A 84 -8.68 -7.39 -3.25
CA PHE A 84 -8.67 -6.06 -2.69
C PHE A 84 -9.45 -5.10 -3.60
N PRO A 85 -10.74 -4.83 -3.28
CA PRO A 85 -11.59 -4.01 -4.13
C PRO A 85 -11.01 -2.63 -4.45
N ALA A 86 -10.23 -2.00 -3.56
CA ALA A 86 -9.63 -0.69 -3.79
C ALA A 86 -8.72 -0.66 -5.03
N VAL A 87 -8.00 -1.75 -5.31
CA VAL A 87 -7.16 -1.92 -6.52
C VAL A 87 -7.83 -2.73 -7.63
N MET A 88 -9.14 -3.00 -7.49
CA MET A 88 -9.99 -3.70 -8.46
C MET A 88 -9.68 -5.19 -8.63
N GLU A 89 -9.21 -5.84 -7.57
CA GLU A 89 -8.99 -7.28 -7.53
C GLU A 89 -10.14 -7.99 -6.80
N PHE A 90 -10.67 -9.05 -7.44
CA PHE A 90 -11.96 -9.65 -7.08
C PHE A 90 -11.97 -11.19 -7.18
N ASP A 91 -10.88 -11.86 -6.81
CA ASP A 91 -10.84 -13.33 -6.75
C ASP A 91 -11.81 -13.87 -5.67
N PRO A 92 -12.84 -14.66 -6.05
CA PRO A 92 -13.85 -15.13 -5.10
C PRO A 92 -13.31 -16.09 -4.04
N GLU A 93 -12.27 -16.86 -4.33
CA GLU A 93 -11.68 -17.81 -3.38
C GLU A 93 -10.91 -17.06 -2.28
N ALA A 94 -10.10 -16.07 -2.68
CA ALA A 94 -9.42 -15.17 -1.75
C ALA A 94 -10.43 -14.37 -0.90
N ALA A 95 -11.56 -13.95 -1.48
CA ALA A 95 -12.64 -13.28 -0.75
C ALA A 95 -13.16 -14.10 0.44
N LEU A 96 -13.25 -15.43 0.27
CA LEU A 96 -13.80 -16.37 1.24
C LEU A 96 -12.75 -16.89 2.25
N ASN A 97 -11.47 -16.58 2.05
CA ASN A 97 -10.38 -17.00 2.93
C ASN A 97 -9.54 -15.80 3.44
N PRO A 98 -10.16 -14.84 4.14
CA PRO A 98 -9.44 -13.68 4.67
C PRO A 98 -8.36 -14.09 5.67
N LYS A 99 -7.24 -13.39 5.61
CA LYS A 99 -6.14 -13.51 6.59
C LYS A 99 -5.88 -12.24 7.39
N GLY A 100 -6.55 -11.14 7.03
CA GLY A 100 -6.37 -9.83 7.64
C GLY A 100 -6.73 -9.77 9.12
N GLY A 101 -6.25 -8.72 9.78
CA GLY A 101 -6.48 -8.52 11.19
C GLY A 101 -6.20 -7.11 11.67
N ILE A 102 -6.65 -6.84 12.89
CA ILE A 102 -6.25 -5.66 13.65
C ILE A 102 -5.00 -6.02 14.45
N VAL A 103 -3.90 -5.32 14.20
CA VAL A 103 -2.60 -5.60 14.81
C VAL A 103 -2.18 -4.44 15.69
N ARG A 104 -1.92 -4.70 16.96
CA ARG A 104 -1.43 -3.73 17.94
C ARG A 104 0.09 -3.81 18.03
N LEU A 105 0.76 -2.68 17.88
CA LEU A 105 2.18 -2.49 18.16
C LEU A 105 2.34 -1.60 19.40
N ASP A 106 3.01 -2.11 20.43
CA ASP A 106 3.46 -1.30 21.56
C ASP A 106 4.79 -0.62 21.22
N LEU A 107 4.80 0.71 21.06
CA LEU A 107 6.02 1.41 20.64
C LEU A 107 7.11 1.40 21.71
N LYS A 108 6.81 1.15 22.99
CA LYS A 108 7.82 1.13 24.06
C LYS A 108 8.62 -0.17 24.01
N SER A 109 7.90 -1.29 23.95
CA SER A 109 8.47 -2.65 23.96
C SER A 109 8.73 -3.24 22.57
N SER A 110 8.18 -2.64 21.51
CA SER A 110 8.11 -3.20 20.15
C SER A 110 7.34 -4.51 20.05
N LYS A 111 6.50 -4.82 21.05
CA LYS A 111 5.66 -6.03 21.04
C LYS A 111 4.54 -5.87 20.02
N VAL A 112 4.44 -6.82 19.10
CA VAL A 112 3.36 -6.93 18.11
C VAL A 112 2.34 -7.96 18.59
N THR A 113 1.06 -7.69 18.40
CA THR A 113 -0.04 -8.55 18.85
C THR A 113 -1.20 -8.45 17.89
N ARG A 114 -1.61 -9.57 17.28
CA ARG A 114 -2.89 -9.65 16.56
C ARG A 114 -4.02 -9.72 17.57
N LEU A 115 -5.05 -8.91 17.38
CA LEU A 115 -6.28 -9.01 18.17
C LEU A 115 -7.15 -10.13 17.63
N GLU A 116 -7.66 -10.97 18.52
CA GLU A 116 -8.71 -11.94 18.23
C GLU A 116 -10.06 -11.22 18.13
N LEU A 117 -10.72 -11.33 16.97
CA LEU A 117 -12.02 -10.71 16.74
C LEU A 117 -13.13 -11.63 17.26
N GLN A 118 -13.69 -11.29 18.41
CA GLN A 118 -14.78 -12.04 19.02
C GLN A 118 -16.12 -11.63 18.42
N ASP A 119 -17.05 -12.59 18.33
CA ASP A 119 -18.40 -12.39 17.77
C ASP A 119 -18.41 -11.86 16.32
N PHE A 120 -17.31 -12.06 15.58
CA PHE A 120 -17.17 -11.64 14.19
C PHE A 120 -16.96 -12.86 13.27
N PRO A 121 -17.68 -12.99 12.15
CA PRO A 121 -17.44 -14.07 11.20
C PRO A 121 -16.05 -13.92 10.54
N PRO A 122 -15.43 -15.00 10.06
CA PRO A 122 -14.11 -14.96 9.42
C PRO A 122 -14.21 -14.37 7.99
N THR A 123 -14.55 -13.09 7.88
CA THR A 123 -14.77 -12.35 6.61
C THR A 123 -13.92 -11.07 6.53
N PHE A 124 -12.92 -10.92 7.41
CA PHE A 124 -12.21 -9.66 7.63
C PHE A 124 -11.09 -9.38 6.63
N HIS A 125 -11.35 -8.48 5.68
CA HIS A 125 -10.37 -7.90 4.77
C HIS A 125 -10.20 -6.39 5.09
N PRO A 126 -9.33 -6.03 6.04
CA PRO A 126 -9.29 -4.69 6.62
C PRO A 126 -8.64 -3.65 5.70
N HIS A 127 -9.09 -2.41 5.78
CA HIS A 127 -8.55 -1.28 5.01
C HIS A 127 -8.35 -0.07 5.94
N GLY A 128 -9.20 0.95 5.85
CA GLY A 128 -9.26 2.03 6.82
C GLY A 128 -9.52 1.60 8.26
N LEU A 129 -9.11 2.45 9.21
CA LEU A 129 -9.15 2.20 10.64
C LEU A 129 -9.22 3.53 11.42
N SER A 130 -10.05 3.56 12.45
CA SER A 130 -10.12 4.64 13.43
C SER A 130 -10.28 4.07 14.83
N ILE A 131 -9.74 4.77 15.84
CA ILE A 131 -9.98 4.44 17.25
C ILE A 131 -10.47 5.68 18.00
N VAL A 132 -11.35 5.47 18.98
CA VAL A 132 -11.70 6.49 19.98
C VAL A 132 -11.78 5.84 21.35
N PRO A 133 -11.40 6.53 22.44
CA PRO A 133 -11.70 6.07 23.79
C PRO A 133 -13.20 5.86 23.99
N SER A 134 -13.57 4.82 24.73
CA SER A 134 -14.94 4.71 25.22
C SER A 134 -15.22 5.87 26.18
N PRO A 135 -16.36 6.57 26.06
CA PRO A 135 -16.72 7.60 27.02
C PRO A 135 -17.00 7.03 28.42
N ASP A 136 -17.34 5.74 28.49
CA ASP A 136 -17.79 5.08 29.72
C ASP A 136 -16.63 4.46 30.53
N ASP A 137 -15.55 4.04 29.84
CA ASP A 137 -14.40 3.39 30.47
C ASP A 137 -13.09 3.79 29.74
N PRO A 138 -12.16 4.49 30.41
CA PRO A 138 -10.87 4.88 29.81
C PRO A 138 -9.97 3.68 29.47
N ASN A 139 -10.25 2.48 30.00
CA ASN A 139 -9.58 1.25 29.61
C ASN A 139 -10.20 0.58 28.38
N GLN A 140 -11.28 1.12 27.82
CA GLN A 140 -11.92 0.62 26.62
C GLN A 140 -11.68 1.54 25.43
N LEU A 141 -11.43 0.92 24.28
CA LEU A 141 -11.31 1.55 22.99
C LEU A 141 -12.38 1.03 22.05
N LEU A 142 -13.04 1.95 21.36
CA LEU A 142 -13.84 1.62 20.20
C LEU A 142 -12.95 1.69 18.97
N ILE A 143 -13.03 0.66 18.13
CA ILE A 143 -12.26 0.55 16.89
C ILE A 143 -13.25 0.43 15.74
N ALA A 144 -13.19 1.36 14.79
CA ALA A 144 -13.88 1.22 13.51
C ALA A 144 -12.89 0.75 12.45
N ALA A 145 -13.27 -0.24 11.66
CA ALA A 145 -12.48 -0.74 10.55
C ALA A 145 -13.33 -0.82 9.28
N VAL A 146 -12.80 -0.34 8.16
CA VAL A 146 -13.35 -0.66 6.84
C VAL A 146 -13.04 -2.11 6.54
N ASN A 147 -14.05 -2.88 6.17
CA ASN A 147 -13.94 -4.28 5.79
C ASN A 147 -14.43 -4.47 4.35
N HIS A 148 -13.68 -5.22 3.56
CA HIS A 148 -14.05 -5.61 2.20
C HIS A 148 -14.44 -7.09 2.14
N GLY A 149 -15.53 -7.47 2.79
CA GLY A 149 -16.01 -8.86 2.79
C GLY A 149 -16.48 -9.34 1.42
N ALA A 150 -16.64 -10.66 1.25
CA ALA A 150 -17.12 -11.27 0.01
C ALA A 150 -18.51 -10.77 -0.43
N SER A 151 -19.38 -10.43 0.54
CA SER A 151 -20.70 -9.82 0.29
C SER A 151 -20.62 -8.33 -0.06
N GLY A 152 -19.41 -7.76 -0.08
CA GLY A 152 -19.05 -6.38 -0.38
C GLY A 152 -18.51 -5.63 0.83
N SER A 153 -18.37 -4.31 0.71
CA SER A 153 -17.74 -3.48 1.75
C SER A 153 -18.67 -3.08 2.90
N SER A 154 -18.11 -2.86 4.08
CA SER A 154 -18.79 -2.44 5.31
C SER A 154 -17.84 -1.64 6.23
N VAL A 155 -18.40 -1.00 7.25
CA VAL A 155 -17.66 -0.50 8.41
C VAL A 155 -18.03 -1.37 9.61
N GLU A 156 -17.02 -1.96 10.23
CA GLU A 156 -17.15 -2.81 11.41
C GLU A 156 -16.72 -2.04 12.65
N ILE A 157 -17.53 -2.09 13.72
CA ILE A 157 -17.22 -1.48 15.01
C ILE A 157 -16.92 -2.58 16.02
N PHE A 158 -15.78 -2.46 16.70
CA PHE A 158 -15.33 -3.35 17.75
C PHE A 158 -15.08 -2.58 19.05
N GLU A 159 -15.13 -3.29 20.17
CA GLU A 159 -14.70 -2.84 21.48
C GLU A 159 -13.46 -3.63 21.93
N HIS A 160 -12.43 -2.94 22.38
CA HIS A 160 -11.18 -3.51 22.84
C HIS A 160 -10.86 -3.00 24.25
N THR A 161 -10.64 -3.91 25.19
CA THR A 161 -10.07 -3.54 26.50
C THR A 161 -8.55 -3.45 26.39
N LEU A 162 -7.96 -2.32 26.77
CA LEU A 162 -6.52 -2.10 26.75
C LEU A 162 -5.78 -3.24 27.46
N GLN A 163 -4.61 -3.58 26.91
CA GLN A 163 -3.72 -4.67 27.38
C GLN A 163 -4.25 -6.10 27.23
N THR A 164 -5.51 -6.32 26.81
CA THR A 164 -5.97 -7.65 26.41
C THR A 164 -5.55 -7.96 24.97
N THR A 165 -5.93 -9.13 24.47
CA THR A 165 -5.63 -9.59 23.10
C THR A 165 -6.88 -9.77 22.25
N THR A 166 -8.03 -9.27 22.70
CA THR A 166 -9.33 -9.49 22.05
C THR A 166 -9.98 -8.17 21.66
N ALA A 167 -10.77 -8.17 20.60
CA ALA A 167 -11.66 -7.10 20.20
C ALA A 167 -13.03 -7.69 19.88
N ARG A 168 -14.05 -7.31 20.65
CA ARG A 168 -15.41 -7.84 20.53
C ARG A 168 -16.21 -7.03 19.52
N HIS A 169 -16.82 -7.68 18.55
CA HIS A 169 -17.66 -7.02 17.56
C HIS A 169 -18.91 -6.42 18.20
N LEU A 170 -19.30 -5.23 17.73
CA LEU A 170 -20.46 -4.48 18.21
C LEU A 170 -21.48 -4.21 17.10
N GLU A 171 -21.02 -3.84 15.91
CA GLU A 171 -21.89 -3.38 14.83
C GLU A 171 -21.23 -3.60 13.46
N THR A 172 -22.02 -4.09 12.50
CA THR A 172 -21.69 -4.03 11.07
C THR A 172 -22.59 -2.99 10.41
N PHE A 173 -22.00 -1.91 9.89
CA PHE A 173 -22.70 -0.98 9.02
C PHE A 173 -22.41 -1.29 7.56
N ARG A 174 -23.41 -1.84 6.86
CA ARG A 174 -23.36 -2.15 5.43
C ARG A 174 -24.42 -1.35 4.68
N ASN A 175 -24.01 -0.65 3.63
CA ASN A 175 -24.92 0.05 2.74
C ASN A 175 -24.27 0.23 1.37
N ASP A 176 -24.52 -0.67 0.42
CA ASP A 176 -23.81 -0.67 -0.88
C ASP A 176 -24.03 0.60 -1.72
N LYS A 177 -25.09 1.37 -1.44
CA LYS A 177 -25.36 2.66 -2.11
C LYS A 177 -24.53 3.81 -1.52
N LEU A 178 -24.28 3.78 -0.22
CA LEU A 178 -23.52 4.83 0.49
C LEU A 178 -22.06 4.45 0.72
N LEU A 179 -21.74 3.16 0.70
CA LEU A 179 -20.40 2.60 0.84
C LEU A 179 -20.05 1.69 -0.34
N PRO A 180 -20.16 2.16 -1.61
CA PRO A 180 -19.76 1.35 -2.75
C PRO A 180 -18.25 1.06 -2.77
N ALA A 181 -17.44 1.96 -2.21
CA ALA A 181 -15.99 1.93 -2.30
C ALA A 181 -15.30 2.58 -1.09
N PRO A 182 -15.64 2.19 0.16
CA PRO A 182 -15.08 2.83 1.34
C PRO A 182 -13.56 2.62 1.39
N ASN A 183 -12.83 3.70 1.63
CA ASN A 183 -11.38 3.67 1.77
C ASN A 183 -10.98 3.79 3.25
N ASP A 184 -11.33 4.91 3.88
CA ASP A 184 -10.99 5.18 5.28
C ASP A 184 -12.21 5.61 6.11
N VAL A 185 -12.10 5.46 7.42
CA VAL A 185 -13.16 5.77 8.40
C VAL A 185 -12.61 6.70 9.48
N LEU A 186 -13.44 7.64 9.92
CA LEU A 186 -13.19 8.50 11.07
C LEU A 186 -14.32 8.30 12.07
N LEU A 187 -14.04 7.53 13.12
CA LEU A 187 -14.97 7.28 14.22
C LEU A 187 -15.03 8.50 15.13
N LEU A 188 -16.23 8.91 15.51
CA LEU A 188 -16.44 10.03 16.44
C LEU A 188 -16.87 9.53 17.82
N ASP A 189 -17.74 8.51 17.82
CA ASP A 189 -18.21 7.79 18.99
C ASP A 189 -18.78 6.43 18.55
N ARG A 190 -19.33 5.64 19.50
CA ARG A 190 -19.88 4.30 19.26
C ARG A 190 -20.82 4.18 18.06
N HIS A 191 -21.56 5.25 17.74
CA HIS A 191 -22.65 5.18 16.77
C HIS A 191 -22.46 6.08 15.55
N SER A 192 -21.48 6.99 15.57
CA SER A 192 -21.29 7.96 14.50
C SER A 192 -19.88 8.01 13.96
N PHE A 193 -19.79 8.07 12.64
CA PHE A 193 -18.52 8.13 11.91
C PHE A 193 -18.69 8.83 10.56
N PHE A 194 -17.56 9.29 10.02
CA PHE A 194 -17.43 9.61 8.61
C PHE A 194 -16.71 8.49 7.88
N ALA A 195 -17.04 8.27 6.61
CA ALA A 195 -16.32 7.34 5.73
C ALA A 195 -16.09 7.99 4.37
N THR A 196 -14.88 7.84 3.84
CA THR A 196 -14.54 8.25 2.47
C THR A 196 -14.84 7.11 1.51
N ASN A 197 -15.44 7.42 0.37
CA ASN A 197 -15.55 6.52 -0.76
C ASN A 197 -14.69 7.05 -1.89
N ASP A 198 -13.66 6.31 -2.28
CA ASP A 198 -12.66 6.77 -3.24
C ASP A 198 -13.27 6.98 -4.64
N ARG A 199 -14.32 6.23 -4.97
CA ARG A 199 -15.02 6.31 -6.25
C ARG A 199 -16.48 5.86 -6.18
N SER A 200 -17.22 5.99 -7.28
CA SER A 200 -18.65 5.62 -7.29
C SER A 200 -18.91 4.14 -7.61
N ASN A 201 -17.95 3.43 -8.22
CA ASN A 201 -18.10 2.02 -8.58
C ASN A 201 -16.74 1.30 -8.59
N VAL A 202 -16.65 0.15 -7.92
CA VAL A 202 -15.42 -0.66 -7.85
C VAL A 202 -15.32 -1.77 -8.89
N ARG A 203 -16.43 -2.16 -9.54
CA ARG A 203 -16.50 -3.36 -10.39
C ARG A 203 -16.16 -3.10 -11.87
N SER A 204 -16.13 -1.83 -12.30
CA SER A 204 -15.88 -1.47 -13.70
C SER A 204 -14.52 -0.78 -13.87
N LYS A 205 -13.52 -1.51 -14.41
CA LYS A 205 -12.18 -0.95 -14.71
C LYS A 205 -12.27 0.26 -15.65
N LEU A 206 -13.15 0.21 -16.65
CA LEU A 206 -13.37 1.32 -17.58
C LEU A 206 -13.93 2.56 -16.86
N TRP A 207 -14.91 2.38 -15.97
CA TRP A 207 -15.48 3.49 -15.22
C TRP A 207 -14.48 4.10 -14.24
N THR A 208 -13.73 3.25 -13.53
CA THR A 208 -12.64 3.70 -12.65
C THR A 208 -11.61 4.53 -13.44
N ALA A 209 -11.27 4.14 -14.67
CA ALA A 209 -10.36 4.91 -15.52
C ALA A 209 -10.94 6.30 -15.88
N VAL A 210 -12.26 6.37 -16.16
CA VAL A 210 -12.95 7.65 -16.41
C VAL A 210 -12.90 8.55 -15.16
N GLU A 211 -13.17 8.01 -13.98
CA GLU A 211 -13.10 8.80 -12.74
C GLU A 211 -11.66 9.27 -12.44
N ARG A 212 -10.67 8.39 -12.59
CA ARG A 212 -9.25 8.72 -12.39
C ARG A 212 -8.72 9.76 -13.38
N SER A 213 -9.33 9.87 -14.55
CA SER A 213 -8.95 10.91 -15.53
C SER A 213 -9.40 12.33 -15.12
N GLY A 214 -10.14 12.48 -14.02
CA GLY A 214 -10.64 13.76 -13.51
C GLY A 214 -11.90 14.27 -14.22
N TRP A 215 -12.42 13.49 -15.16
CA TRP A 215 -13.66 13.79 -15.90
C TRP A 215 -14.91 13.70 -15.05
N VAL A 216 -14.97 12.67 -14.22
CA VAL A 216 -16.06 12.40 -13.30
C VAL A 216 -15.49 12.35 -11.90
N LYS A 217 -16.07 13.13 -11.00
CA LYS A 217 -15.70 13.14 -9.57
C LYS A 217 -16.71 12.29 -8.80
N GLY A 218 -16.53 10.98 -8.82
CA GLY A 218 -17.48 10.07 -8.15
C GLY A 218 -17.18 9.80 -6.68
N GLY A 219 -16.04 10.26 -6.18
CA GLY A 219 -15.70 10.17 -4.78
C GLY A 219 -16.61 11.05 -3.92
N HIS A 220 -16.91 10.55 -2.71
CA HIS A 220 -17.81 11.23 -1.79
C HIS A 220 -17.55 10.80 -0.33
N ILE A 221 -18.04 11.60 0.61
CA ILE A 221 -17.91 11.36 2.05
C ILE A 221 -19.30 11.13 2.61
N VAL A 222 -19.45 10.06 3.39
CA VAL A 222 -20.69 9.71 4.10
C VAL A 222 -20.53 9.97 5.59
N TYR A 223 -21.60 10.42 6.23
CA TYR A 223 -21.73 10.46 7.68
C TYR A 223 -22.83 9.50 8.10
N LYS A 224 -22.53 8.59 9.03
CA LYS A 224 -23.52 7.81 9.78
C LYS A 224 -23.76 8.48 11.13
N GLY A 225 -25.01 8.74 11.47
CA GLY A 225 -25.43 9.36 12.73
C GLY A 225 -25.87 8.36 13.81
N LYS A 226 -26.06 8.89 15.02
CA LYS A 226 -26.55 8.15 16.20
C LYS A 226 -27.95 7.58 16.05
N ASP A 227 -28.75 8.18 15.17
CA ASP A 227 -30.08 7.73 14.78
C ASP A 227 -30.04 6.52 13.83
N GLY A 228 -28.85 6.03 13.47
CA GLY A 228 -28.66 4.94 12.51
C GLY A 228 -28.74 5.39 11.05
N ASN A 229 -29.15 6.63 10.78
CA ASN A 229 -29.25 7.16 9.43
C ASN A 229 -27.87 7.52 8.90
N ALA A 230 -27.66 7.28 7.60
CA ALA A 230 -26.45 7.68 6.90
C ALA A 230 -26.79 8.53 5.68
N LYS A 231 -25.91 9.48 5.37
CA LYS A 231 -26.09 10.41 4.24
C LYS A 231 -24.76 10.88 3.68
N VAL A 232 -24.75 11.23 2.40
CA VAL A 232 -23.63 11.93 1.77
C VAL A 232 -23.54 13.34 2.37
N VAL A 233 -22.34 13.73 2.83
CA VAL A 233 -22.07 15.02 3.48
C VAL A 233 -21.10 15.91 2.71
N ALA A 234 -20.35 15.32 1.77
CA ALA A 234 -19.64 16.00 0.69
C ALA A 234 -19.60 15.06 -0.52
N ASP A 235 -19.84 15.59 -1.71
CA ASP A 235 -19.82 14.87 -2.98
C ASP A 235 -18.82 15.51 -3.95
N LYS A 236 -18.66 14.90 -5.13
CA LYS A 236 -17.81 15.41 -6.21
C LYS A 236 -16.36 15.62 -5.79
N VAL A 237 -15.86 14.74 -4.92
CA VAL A 237 -14.46 14.65 -4.57
C VAL A 237 -13.78 13.74 -5.60
N GLU A 238 -12.56 14.08 -6.04
CA GLU A 238 -11.93 13.34 -7.13
C GLU A 238 -11.53 11.94 -6.71
N TYR A 239 -10.77 11.82 -5.63
CA TYR A 239 -10.35 10.52 -5.12
C TYR A 239 -10.05 10.59 -3.62
N PRO A 240 -11.09 10.76 -2.77
CA PRO A 240 -10.91 10.89 -1.33
C PRO A 240 -10.38 9.57 -0.77
N ASN A 241 -9.31 9.67 0.00
CA ASN A 241 -8.60 8.53 0.56
C ASN A 241 -8.67 8.64 2.09
N GLY A 242 -7.55 8.80 2.80
CA GLY A 242 -7.56 8.95 4.24
C GLY A 242 -8.39 10.11 4.76
N ILE A 243 -8.93 9.93 5.97
CA ILE A 243 -9.72 10.94 6.68
C ILE A 243 -9.24 11.11 8.12
N ALA A 244 -9.19 12.36 8.59
CA ALA A 244 -8.89 12.69 9.98
C ALA A 244 -9.64 13.97 10.39
N ALA A 245 -9.55 14.34 11.67
CA ALA A 245 -10.16 15.55 12.19
C ALA A 245 -9.18 16.40 13.00
N SER A 246 -9.46 17.70 13.08
CA SER A 246 -8.86 18.56 14.10
C SER A 246 -9.22 18.05 15.50
N VAL A 247 -8.42 18.41 16.51
CA VAL A 247 -8.63 18.00 17.91
C VAL A 247 -10.03 18.37 18.40
N ASP A 248 -10.55 19.54 18.01
CA ASP A 248 -11.89 20.01 18.34
C ASP A 248 -12.99 19.48 17.40
N GLN A 249 -12.62 18.64 16.44
CA GLN A 249 -13.46 18.03 15.40
C GLN A 249 -14.25 19.02 14.53
N LYS A 250 -13.91 20.32 14.56
CA LYS A 250 -14.56 21.33 13.71
C LYS A 250 -14.07 21.30 12.28
N HIS A 251 -12.86 20.80 12.04
CA HIS A 251 -12.30 20.61 10.72
C HIS A 251 -12.09 19.13 10.43
N ILE A 252 -12.48 18.70 9.24
CA ILE A 252 -12.25 17.36 8.72
C ILE A 252 -11.25 17.48 7.57
N TYR A 253 -10.18 16.69 7.66
CA TYR A 253 -9.11 16.65 6.68
C TYR A 253 -9.24 15.38 5.85
N VAL A 254 -9.16 15.52 4.53
CA VAL A 254 -9.29 14.38 3.60
C VAL A 254 -8.17 14.42 2.58
N GLY A 255 -7.44 13.33 2.44
CA GLY A 255 -6.46 13.16 1.37
C GLY A 255 -7.17 13.03 0.03
N ASP A 256 -6.80 13.83 -0.97
CA ASP A 256 -7.29 13.70 -2.34
C ASP A 256 -6.15 13.22 -3.24
N ASN A 257 -6.14 11.90 -3.46
CA ASN A 257 -5.02 11.16 -4.03
C ASN A 257 -4.66 11.68 -5.44
N SER A 258 -5.67 11.81 -6.30
CA SER A 258 -5.50 12.21 -7.71
C SER A 258 -4.98 13.63 -7.89
N ARG A 259 -5.12 14.51 -6.88
CA ARG A 259 -4.73 15.92 -6.98
C ARG A 259 -3.50 16.28 -6.17
N ALA A 260 -2.89 15.33 -5.47
CA ALA A 260 -1.74 15.56 -4.60
C ALA A 260 -2.01 16.70 -3.61
N GLN A 261 -3.13 16.60 -2.87
CA GLN A 261 -3.58 17.65 -1.96
C GLN A 261 -4.34 17.09 -0.76
N VAL A 262 -4.49 17.93 0.27
CA VAL A 262 -5.38 17.70 1.40
C VAL A 262 -6.53 18.69 1.33
N LEU A 263 -7.75 18.18 1.40
CA LEU A 263 -8.97 18.98 1.47
C LEU A 263 -9.29 19.29 2.93
N VAL A 264 -9.54 20.57 3.23
CA VAL A 264 -9.94 21.02 4.56
C VAL A 264 -11.41 21.37 4.53
N TYR A 265 -12.22 20.59 5.23
CA TYR A 265 -13.64 20.82 5.39
C TYR A 265 -13.95 21.39 6.76
N GLU A 266 -14.87 22.34 6.81
CA GLU A 266 -15.52 22.77 8.05
C GLU A 266 -16.77 21.91 8.29
N ARG A 267 -16.85 21.30 9.47
CA ARG A 267 -17.98 20.52 9.94
C ARG A 267 -19.09 21.45 10.43
N ARG A 268 -20.21 21.47 9.72
CA ARG A 268 -21.40 22.27 10.07
C ARG A 268 -22.34 21.48 11.00
N GLY A 269 -23.32 22.17 11.59
CA GLY A 269 -24.20 21.59 12.63
C GLY A 269 -24.90 20.28 12.24
N THR A 270 -25.27 20.10 10.97
CA THR A 270 -25.89 18.85 10.47
C THR A 270 -24.89 17.77 10.05
N ASN A 271 -23.61 17.93 10.43
CA ASN A 271 -22.44 17.17 9.97
C ASN A 271 -22.15 17.30 8.47
N ARG A 272 -22.78 18.25 7.78
CA ARG A 272 -22.40 18.60 6.41
C ARG A 272 -20.98 19.17 6.40
N LEU A 273 -20.22 18.78 5.40
CA LEU A 273 -18.83 19.20 5.23
C LEU A 273 -18.76 20.28 4.16
N ARG A 274 -18.32 21.48 4.53
CA ARG A 274 -18.11 22.59 3.60
C ARG A 274 -16.62 22.72 3.33
N LEU A 275 -16.18 22.58 2.08
CA LEU A 275 -14.78 22.79 1.72
C LEU A 275 -14.41 24.26 2.00
N VAL A 276 -13.39 24.47 2.83
CA VAL A 276 -12.91 25.81 3.23
C VAL A 276 -11.46 26.06 2.84
N ASP A 277 -10.69 25.01 2.55
CA ASP A 277 -9.32 25.14 2.06
C ASP A 277 -8.85 23.89 1.30
N THR A 278 -7.72 24.03 0.60
CA THR A 278 -7.02 22.95 -0.08
C THR A 278 -5.52 23.17 0.04
N ILE A 279 -4.80 22.16 0.54
CA ILE A 279 -3.38 22.23 0.82
C ILE A 279 -2.63 21.34 -0.17
N PRO A 280 -1.94 21.91 -1.18
CA PRO A 280 -1.11 21.13 -2.09
C PRO A 280 0.04 20.44 -1.33
N ILE A 281 0.37 19.22 -1.76
CA ILE A 281 1.50 18.44 -1.23
C ILE A 281 2.28 17.80 -2.38
N PRO A 282 3.58 17.48 -2.20
CA PRO A 282 4.45 17.03 -3.29
C PRO A 282 4.33 15.52 -3.63
N HIS A 283 3.26 14.86 -3.19
CA HIS A 283 3.01 13.43 -3.45
C HIS A 283 1.51 13.13 -3.46
N ALA A 284 1.10 11.98 -4.01
CA ALA A 284 -0.30 11.58 -3.96
C ALA A 284 -0.70 11.35 -2.49
N ALA A 285 -1.78 11.98 -2.02
CA ALA A 285 -2.24 11.82 -0.64
C ALA A 285 -2.88 10.44 -0.46
N ASP A 286 -2.37 9.65 0.47
CA ASP A 286 -2.98 8.38 0.89
C ASP A 286 -3.66 8.62 2.25
N ASN A 287 -3.16 8.02 3.34
CA ASN A 287 -3.66 8.31 4.67
C ASN A 287 -2.94 9.46 5.38
N LEU A 288 -3.68 10.07 6.32
CA LEU A 288 -3.16 11.11 7.19
C LEU A 288 -3.44 10.82 8.68
N SER A 289 -2.59 11.38 9.54
CA SER A 289 -2.75 11.38 10.99
C SER A 289 -2.63 12.80 11.54
N VAL A 290 -3.28 13.05 12.68
CA VAL A 290 -3.19 14.32 13.41
C VAL A 290 -2.53 14.04 14.76
N GLU A 291 -1.49 14.80 15.07
CA GLU A 291 -0.82 14.74 16.37
C GLU A 291 -1.54 15.68 17.34
N PRO A 292 -2.14 15.17 18.43
CA PRO A 292 -3.14 15.90 19.21
C PRO A 292 -2.55 17.04 20.05
N SER A 293 -1.28 16.99 20.45
CA SER A 293 -0.69 18.05 21.27
C SER A 293 -0.42 19.33 20.48
N THR A 294 -0.10 19.20 19.19
CA THR A 294 0.23 20.35 18.32
C THR A 294 -0.82 20.63 17.25
N GLY A 295 -1.69 19.67 16.94
CA GLY A 295 -2.60 19.73 15.79
C GLY A 295 -1.89 19.58 14.44
N ASN A 296 -0.61 19.21 14.42
CA ASN A 296 0.13 18.98 13.19
C ASN A 296 -0.44 17.77 12.45
N ILE A 297 -0.55 17.89 11.12
CA ILE A 297 -1.05 16.82 10.26
C ILE A 297 0.15 16.17 9.57
N TYR A 298 0.20 14.84 9.53
CA TYR A 298 1.19 14.07 8.79
C TYR A 298 0.46 13.31 7.70
N VAL A 299 0.78 13.62 6.45
CA VAL A 299 0.15 12.99 5.27
C VAL A 299 1.19 12.14 4.59
N THR A 300 0.84 10.89 4.33
CA THR A 300 1.74 9.92 3.71
C THR A 300 1.24 9.59 2.33
N GLY A 301 2.14 9.24 1.42
CA GLY A 301 1.75 8.67 0.16
C GLY A 301 2.88 8.56 -0.86
N VAL A 302 2.49 8.15 -2.06
CA VAL A 302 3.41 7.79 -3.14
C VAL A 302 3.87 9.03 -3.91
N ASN A 303 5.19 9.15 -4.02
CA ASN A 303 5.83 10.07 -4.96
C ASN A 303 5.98 9.38 -6.33
N GLN A 304 5.99 10.16 -7.42
CA GLN A 304 6.00 9.62 -8.79
C GLN A 304 4.81 8.67 -9.06
N PHE A 305 3.64 9.05 -8.55
CA PHE A 305 2.41 8.24 -8.57
C PHE A 305 2.08 7.66 -9.95
N PHE A 306 2.29 8.41 -11.04
CA PHE A 306 2.00 7.91 -12.38
C PHE A 306 2.90 6.72 -12.78
N SER A 307 4.19 6.77 -12.45
CA SER A 307 5.11 5.65 -12.70
C SER A 307 4.71 4.42 -11.89
N CYS A 308 4.34 4.61 -10.63
CA CYS A 308 3.84 3.56 -9.74
C CYS A 308 2.53 2.95 -10.29
N LEU A 309 1.59 3.79 -10.73
CA LEU A 309 0.32 3.36 -11.33
C LEU A 309 0.54 2.56 -12.62
N VAL A 310 1.45 2.99 -13.49
CA VAL A 310 1.80 2.25 -14.72
C VAL A 310 2.43 0.90 -14.36
N ALA A 311 3.32 0.85 -13.37
CA ALA A 311 3.91 -0.41 -12.90
C ALA A 311 2.83 -1.39 -12.41
N PHE A 312 1.82 -0.91 -11.66
CA PHE A 312 0.69 -1.73 -11.24
C PHE A 312 -0.18 -2.22 -12.41
N LEU A 313 -0.44 -1.36 -13.41
CA LEU A 313 -1.27 -1.73 -14.56
C LEU A 313 -0.57 -2.70 -15.53
N MET A 314 0.76 -2.73 -15.53
CA MET A 314 1.57 -3.53 -16.45
C MET A 314 2.28 -4.70 -15.77
N ASP A 315 1.91 -5.05 -14.54
CA ASP A 315 2.53 -6.12 -13.74
C ASP A 315 4.08 -6.00 -13.65
N GLY A 316 4.59 -4.77 -13.66
CA GLY A 316 6.02 -4.48 -13.58
C GLY A 316 6.56 -4.52 -12.13
N PRO A 317 7.90 -4.60 -11.93
CA PRO A 317 8.49 -4.50 -10.61
C PRO A 317 8.15 -3.13 -9.98
N THR A 318 7.39 -3.17 -8.88
CA THR A 318 6.78 -1.98 -8.28
C THR A 318 7.68 -1.35 -7.23
N VAL A 319 8.65 -0.55 -7.67
CA VAL A 319 9.35 0.38 -6.77
C VAL A 319 8.56 1.68 -6.76
N CYS A 320 7.83 1.93 -5.68
CA CYS A 320 7.02 3.14 -5.51
C CYS A 320 7.59 3.97 -4.36
N PRO A 321 8.41 4.99 -4.67
CA PRO A 321 8.93 5.90 -3.66
C PRO A 321 7.81 6.60 -2.91
N GLY A 322 8.05 6.94 -1.65
CA GLY A 322 7.06 7.55 -0.78
C GLY A 322 7.62 8.69 0.05
N ALA A 323 6.72 9.54 0.53
CA ALA A 323 7.06 10.65 1.41
C ALA A 323 6.00 10.85 2.51
N VAL A 324 6.45 11.48 3.60
CA VAL A 324 5.58 12.00 4.65
C VAL A 324 5.72 13.52 4.67
N THR A 325 4.63 14.21 4.38
CA THR A 325 4.51 15.66 4.49
C THR A 325 3.89 16.04 5.83
N LYS A 326 4.61 16.84 6.61
CA LYS A 326 4.08 17.53 7.79
C LYS A 326 3.45 18.84 7.38
N ILE A 327 2.21 19.06 7.83
CA ILE A 327 1.45 20.29 7.64
C ILE A 327 1.24 20.95 9.01
N THR A 328 1.55 22.23 9.11
CA THR A 328 1.38 23.03 10.32
C THR A 328 0.58 24.30 10.01
N ASN A 329 -0.05 24.90 11.01
CA ASN A 329 -0.60 26.25 10.85
C ASN A 329 0.52 27.24 10.54
N ASN A 330 0.25 28.20 9.67
CA ASN A 330 1.17 29.29 9.37
C ASN A 330 0.99 30.43 10.37
N THR A 331 2.07 30.83 11.02
CA THR A 331 2.12 31.96 11.96
C THR A 331 2.99 33.12 11.46
N ASP A 332 3.52 33.02 10.24
CA ASP A 332 4.41 34.02 9.67
C ASP A 332 3.64 35.18 9.02
N HIS A 333 4.38 36.22 8.61
CA HIS A 333 3.82 37.39 7.94
C HIS A 333 3.05 37.07 6.65
N ASP A 334 3.37 35.98 5.96
CA ASP A 334 2.67 35.61 4.72
C ASP A 334 1.30 34.95 4.95
N LEU A 335 0.91 34.74 6.22
CA LEU A 335 -0.49 34.50 6.60
C LEU A 335 -1.40 35.64 6.12
N PHE A 336 -0.91 36.89 6.14
CA PHE A 336 -1.64 38.05 5.61
C PHE A 336 -1.99 37.90 4.13
N PHE A 337 -1.15 37.19 3.36
CA PHE A 337 -1.37 36.89 1.94
C PHE A 337 -2.23 35.63 1.72
N GLY A 338 -2.87 35.11 2.76
CA GLY A 338 -3.79 33.97 2.68
C GLY A 338 -3.12 32.60 2.73
N LYS A 339 -1.81 32.51 2.96
CA LYS A 339 -1.14 31.21 3.18
C LYS A 339 -1.41 30.73 4.60
N LYS A 340 -2.43 29.90 4.78
CA LYS A 340 -2.84 29.45 6.12
C LYS A 340 -2.00 28.31 6.70
N TYR A 341 -1.28 27.59 5.85
CA TYR A 341 -0.54 26.38 6.24
C TYR A 341 0.90 26.42 5.71
N LYS A 342 1.82 25.82 6.48
CA LYS A 342 3.16 25.47 6.02
C LYS A 342 3.24 23.97 5.80
N THR A 343 3.98 23.56 4.77
CA THR A 343 4.22 22.16 4.46
C THR A 343 5.74 21.89 4.45
N SER A 344 6.13 20.72 4.93
CA SER A 344 7.52 20.27 4.91
C SER A 344 7.60 18.75 4.84
N ILE A 345 8.53 18.21 4.05
CA ILE A 345 8.77 16.77 3.98
C ILE A 345 9.63 16.38 5.19
N VAL A 346 9.15 15.41 5.97
CA VAL A 346 9.82 14.96 7.21
C VAL A 346 10.41 13.55 7.10
N PHE A 347 9.95 12.74 6.15
CA PHE A 347 10.48 11.41 5.89
C PHE A 347 10.26 11.02 4.44
N THR A 348 11.19 10.26 3.86
CA THR A 348 11.08 9.68 2.51
C THR A 348 11.77 8.33 2.39
N ASP A 349 11.18 7.46 1.58
CA ASP A 349 11.74 6.15 1.17
C ASP A 349 11.77 6.07 -0.35
N ASP A 350 12.77 5.38 -0.89
CA ASP A 350 12.92 5.16 -2.33
C ASP A 350 12.01 4.03 -2.87
N GLY A 351 11.23 3.39 -2.00
CA GLY A 351 10.30 2.31 -2.32
C GLY A 351 10.89 0.92 -2.15
N HIS A 352 12.19 0.78 -1.84
CA HIS A 352 12.81 -0.53 -1.64
C HIS A 352 12.64 -1.08 -0.22
N ARG A 353 12.41 -0.21 0.78
CA ARG A 353 12.20 -0.68 2.17
C ARG A 353 10.73 -0.72 2.52
N ILE A 354 9.98 0.31 2.13
CA ILE A 354 8.54 0.40 2.36
C ILE A 354 7.89 0.70 1.01
N PRO A 355 7.65 -0.32 0.18
CA PRO A 355 6.94 -0.13 -1.07
C PRO A 355 5.55 0.40 -0.77
N VAL A 356 5.18 1.49 -1.45
CA VAL A 356 3.87 2.16 -1.29
C VAL A 356 3.61 2.53 0.17
N MET A 357 4.23 3.62 0.62
CA MET A 357 3.93 4.19 1.93
C MET A 357 2.51 4.75 1.96
N THR A 358 1.73 4.35 2.96
CA THR A 358 0.30 4.70 3.05
C THR A 358 -0.01 5.56 4.28
N ILE A 359 0.68 5.35 5.40
CA ILE A 359 0.42 6.05 6.67
C ILE A 359 1.68 6.26 7.50
N ALA A 360 1.71 7.34 8.26
CA ALA A 360 2.71 7.62 9.26
C ALA A 360 2.09 8.28 10.49
N GLY A 361 2.75 8.15 11.63
CA GLY A 361 2.36 8.82 12.87
C GLY A 361 3.57 9.14 13.74
N VAL A 362 3.44 10.20 14.54
CA VAL A 362 4.49 10.69 15.44
C VAL A 362 3.97 10.63 16.87
N VAL A 363 4.79 10.11 17.79
CA VAL A 363 4.48 10.01 19.22
C VAL A 363 5.55 10.76 20.00
N PRO A 364 5.37 12.08 20.22
CA PRO A 364 6.40 12.97 20.79
C PRO A 364 6.92 12.50 22.15
N ASP A 365 6.03 12.06 23.04
CA ASP A 365 6.38 11.63 24.40
C ASP A 365 7.35 10.45 24.43
N LEU A 366 7.28 9.58 23.42
CA LEU A 366 8.20 8.45 23.28
C LEU A 366 9.41 8.75 22.41
N LYS A 367 9.45 9.93 21.77
CA LYS A 367 10.39 10.27 20.70
C LYS A 367 10.44 9.20 19.61
N LYS A 368 9.28 8.62 19.28
CA LYS A 368 9.12 7.58 18.27
C LYS A 368 8.16 8.02 17.18
N SER A 369 8.36 7.48 15.99
CA SER A 369 7.43 7.59 14.87
C SER A 369 7.33 6.24 14.19
N PHE A 370 6.29 6.05 13.40
CA PHE A 370 6.16 4.89 12.52
C PHE A 370 5.78 5.36 11.13
N VAL A 371 6.15 4.55 10.14
CA VAL A 371 5.70 4.62 8.76
C VAL A 371 5.30 3.20 8.38
N ALA A 372 4.13 3.05 7.76
CA ALA A 372 3.65 1.78 7.24
C ALA A 372 3.25 1.93 5.78
N GLY A 373 3.15 0.78 5.12
CA GLY A 373 2.83 0.69 3.71
C GLY A 373 2.49 -0.75 3.33
N LEU A 374 2.37 -0.97 2.03
CA LEU A 374 2.02 -2.27 1.48
C LEU A 374 3.28 -3.15 1.36
N SER A 375 3.89 -3.49 2.49
CA SER A 375 5.10 -4.35 2.55
C SER A 375 4.89 -5.67 1.82
N GLU A 376 5.82 -5.99 0.93
CA GLU A 376 5.76 -7.08 -0.04
C GLU A 376 6.67 -8.27 0.36
N PHE A 377 6.75 -8.62 1.65
CA PHE A 377 7.74 -9.63 2.10
C PHE A 377 7.56 -10.98 1.40
N LEU A 378 6.32 -11.43 1.18
CA LEU A 378 6.01 -12.65 0.40
C LEU A 378 6.39 -12.51 -1.07
N LYS A 379 6.15 -11.35 -1.69
CA LYS A 379 6.57 -11.10 -3.07
C LYS A 379 8.10 -11.02 -3.19
N LYS A 380 8.80 -10.51 -2.18
CA LYS A 380 10.27 -10.58 -2.09
C LYS A 380 10.74 -12.03 -1.99
N LEU A 381 10.09 -12.84 -1.16
CA LEU A 381 10.36 -14.26 -1.03
C LEU A 381 10.17 -14.98 -2.38
N LYS A 382 9.02 -14.77 -3.04
CA LYS A 382 8.71 -15.30 -4.37
C LYS A 382 9.74 -14.89 -5.43
N ALA A 383 10.13 -13.62 -5.45
CA ALA A 383 11.11 -13.11 -6.39
C ALA A 383 12.49 -13.76 -6.20
N GLN A 384 12.93 -13.90 -4.94
CA GLN A 384 14.20 -14.55 -4.60
C GLN A 384 14.16 -16.06 -4.87
N THR A 385 13.06 -16.75 -4.53
CA THR A 385 12.81 -18.15 -4.93
C THR A 385 12.92 -18.31 -6.45
N GLY A 386 12.29 -17.43 -7.22
CA GLY A 386 12.40 -17.42 -8.68
C GLY A 386 13.82 -17.18 -9.18
N ALA A 387 14.61 -16.34 -8.50
CA ALA A 387 16.01 -16.09 -8.85
C ALA A 387 16.88 -17.33 -8.63
N VAL A 388 16.78 -17.97 -7.46
CA VAL A 388 17.50 -19.23 -7.16
C VAL A 388 17.14 -20.30 -8.18
N LYS A 389 15.84 -20.47 -8.49
CA LYS A 389 15.36 -21.45 -9.46
C LYS A 389 15.93 -21.24 -10.86
N ARG A 390 15.96 -19.99 -11.35
CA ARG A 390 16.52 -19.64 -12.66
C ARG A 390 18.02 -19.92 -12.72
N ILE A 391 18.80 -19.44 -11.74
CA ILE A 391 20.26 -19.61 -11.73
C ILE A 391 20.62 -21.09 -11.61
N SER A 392 19.92 -21.85 -10.77
CA SER A 392 20.12 -23.30 -10.63
C SER A 392 19.87 -24.03 -11.95
N LYS A 393 18.79 -23.69 -12.65
CA LYS A 393 18.47 -24.26 -13.96
C LYS A 393 19.52 -23.91 -15.02
N ASP A 394 19.99 -22.66 -15.06
CA ASP A 394 21.04 -22.22 -15.98
C ASP A 394 22.33 -23.01 -15.76
N LEU A 395 22.74 -23.22 -14.50
CA LEU A 395 23.87 -24.08 -14.15
C LEU A 395 23.68 -25.52 -14.58
N SER A 396 22.49 -26.10 -14.37
CA SER A 396 22.21 -27.47 -14.82
C SER A 396 22.32 -27.63 -16.34
N TYR A 397 21.99 -26.59 -17.11
CA TYR A 397 22.16 -26.61 -18.56
C TYR A 397 23.64 -26.64 -18.94
N TYR A 398 24.50 -25.86 -18.25
CA TYR A 398 25.94 -25.91 -18.46
C TYR A 398 26.54 -27.27 -18.08
N ASP A 399 26.07 -27.92 -17.01
CA ASP A 399 26.48 -29.28 -16.65
C ASP A 399 26.11 -30.29 -17.74
N ILE A 400 24.86 -30.23 -18.24
CA ILE A 400 24.39 -31.09 -19.34
C ILE A 400 25.19 -30.83 -20.62
N GLU A 401 25.48 -29.55 -20.93
CA GLU A 401 26.29 -29.18 -22.08
C GLU A 401 27.71 -29.73 -21.97
N ALA A 402 28.36 -29.56 -20.81
CA ALA A 402 29.70 -30.09 -20.57
C ALA A 402 29.76 -31.61 -20.79
N VAL A 403 28.77 -32.37 -20.30
CA VAL A 403 28.67 -33.82 -20.55
C VAL A 403 28.54 -34.11 -22.04
N LYS A 404 27.67 -33.40 -22.77
CA LYS A 404 27.50 -33.59 -24.22
C LYS A 404 28.77 -33.26 -25.00
N GLN A 405 29.47 -32.19 -24.64
CA GLN A 405 30.74 -31.83 -25.29
C GLN A 405 31.80 -32.89 -24.98
N GLN A 406 31.85 -33.42 -23.76
CA GLN A 406 32.76 -34.52 -23.40
C GLN A 406 32.45 -35.79 -24.19
N GLU A 407 31.19 -36.23 -24.26
CA GLU A 407 30.79 -37.39 -25.07
C GLU A 407 31.14 -37.21 -26.56
N ARG A 408 31.04 -35.98 -27.08
CA ARG A 408 31.42 -35.66 -28.46
C ARG A 408 32.93 -35.76 -28.66
N ILE A 409 33.72 -35.26 -27.71
CA ILE A 409 35.18 -35.42 -27.70
C ILE A 409 35.53 -36.91 -27.68
N ASP A 410 34.90 -37.70 -26.81
CA ASP A 410 35.15 -39.13 -26.69
C ASP A 410 34.84 -39.88 -28.00
N LYS A 411 33.76 -39.52 -28.69
CA LYS A 411 33.42 -40.05 -30.02
C LYS A 411 34.46 -39.69 -31.08
N LEU A 412 34.92 -38.43 -31.12
CA LEU A 412 35.96 -37.98 -32.07
C LEU A 412 37.29 -38.71 -31.84
N VAL A 413 37.65 -38.94 -30.57
CA VAL A 413 38.83 -39.71 -30.19
C VAL A 413 38.67 -41.17 -30.63
N ALA A 414 37.52 -41.80 -30.34
CA ALA A 414 37.26 -43.19 -30.68
C ALA A 414 37.23 -43.44 -32.20
N SER A 415 36.80 -42.46 -33.00
CA SER A 415 36.75 -42.56 -34.47
C SER A 415 38.09 -42.24 -35.14
N GLY A 416 39.13 -41.86 -34.41
CA GLY A 416 40.42 -41.44 -34.96
C GLY A 416 40.33 -40.15 -35.80
N ALA A 417 39.48 -39.20 -35.38
CA ALA A 417 39.32 -37.91 -36.06
C ALA A 417 40.61 -37.06 -35.99
N ASP A 418 40.69 -36.03 -36.83
CA ASP A 418 41.84 -35.13 -36.89
C ASP A 418 42.11 -34.43 -35.54
N ILE A 419 43.39 -34.26 -35.21
CA ILE A 419 43.84 -33.67 -33.94
C ILE A 419 43.34 -32.23 -33.79
N HIS A 420 43.27 -31.48 -34.89
CA HIS A 420 42.76 -30.11 -34.89
C HIS A 420 41.29 -30.07 -34.45
N ASP A 421 40.47 -30.99 -34.95
CA ASP A 421 39.04 -31.06 -34.62
C ASP A 421 38.81 -31.46 -33.16
N ILE A 422 39.60 -32.39 -32.64
CA ILE A 422 39.58 -32.76 -31.21
C ILE A 422 39.98 -31.57 -30.34
N ARG A 423 41.03 -30.82 -30.72
CA ARG A 423 41.48 -29.63 -29.97
C ARG A 423 40.41 -28.55 -29.98
N LYS A 424 39.81 -28.26 -31.15
CA LYS A 424 38.75 -27.25 -31.25
C LYS A 424 37.55 -27.63 -30.39
N GLN A 425 37.18 -28.91 -30.35
CA GLN A 425 36.07 -29.36 -29.52
C GLN A 425 36.37 -29.29 -28.00
N LYS A 426 37.64 -29.48 -27.60
CA LYS A 426 38.10 -29.24 -26.22
C LYS A 426 38.06 -27.77 -25.82
N GLU A 427 38.41 -26.86 -26.73
CA GLU A 427 38.26 -25.41 -26.49
C GLU A 427 36.79 -25.04 -26.21
N VAL A 428 35.84 -25.61 -26.96
CA VAL A 428 34.40 -25.39 -26.72
C VAL A 428 33.99 -25.88 -25.33
N LEU A 429 34.47 -27.05 -24.89
CA LEU A 429 34.22 -27.55 -23.53
C LEU A 429 34.84 -26.62 -22.45
N GLU A 430 36.03 -26.10 -22.71
CA GLU A 430 36.70 -25.16 -21.81
C GLU A 430 35.93 -23.83 -21.70
N GLU A 431 35.41 -23.29 -22.81
CA GLU A 431 34.51 -22.14 -22.82
C GLU A 431 33.25 -22.39 -21.96
N THR A 432 32.64 -23.58 -22.05
CA THR A 432 31.52 -23.97 -21.17
C THR A 432 31.94 -23.92 -19.69
N PHE A 433 33.10 -24.48 -19.34
CA PHE A 433 33.58 -24.46 -17.96
C PHE A 433 33.91 -23.05 -17.43
N GLN A 434 34.36 -22.14 -18.30
CA GLN A 434 34.65 -20.76 -17.89
C GLN A 434 33.40 -19.98 -17.46
N MET A 435 32.21 -20.37 -17.91
CA MET A 435 30.94 -19.71 -17.57
C MET A 435 30.36 -20.16 -16.22
N MET A 436 30.77 -21.34 -15.72
CA MET A 436 30.19 -21.94 -14.51
C MET A 436 30.57 -21.26 -13.18
N PRO A 437 31.81 -20.78 -12.95
CA PRO A 437 32.21 -20.22 -11.66
C PRO A 437 31.39 -18.99 -11.23
N ASP A 438 31.07 -18.09 -12.16
CA ASP A 438 30.23 -16.93 -11.86
C ASP A 438 28.80 -17.36 -11.51
N GLY A 439 28.23 -18.29 -12.28
CA GLY A 439 26.92 -18.88 -12.00
C GLY A 439 26.86 -19.50 -10.60
N LYS A 440 27.87 -20.29 -10.20
CA LYS A 440 27.95 -20.89 -8.86
C LYS A 440 28.02 -19.84 -7.76
N ARG A 441 28.83 -18.79 -7.93
CA ARG A 441 28.93 -17.69 -6.96
C ARG A 441 27.60 -16.95 -6.80
N ARG A 442 26.93 -16.67 -7.92
CA ARG A 442 25.62 -16.01 -7.94
C ARG A 442 24.54 -16.90 -7.30
N LEU A 443 24.59 -18.21 -7.54
CA LEU A 443 23.68 -19.16 -6.91
C LEU A 443 23.89 -19.18 -5.39
N ALA A 444 25.13 -19.29 -4.92
CA ALA A 444 25.45 -19.28 -3.49
C ALA A 444 24.97 -17.99 -2.80
N THR A 445 25.15 -16.85 -3.45
CA THR A 445 24.66 -15.56 -2.93
C THR A 445 23.13 -15.53 -2.88
N ALA A 446 22.45 -15.89 -3.98
CA ALA A 446 21.00 -15.88 -4.05
C ALA A 446 20.35 -16.89 -3.09
N HIS A 447 20.96 -18.06 -2.92
CA HIS A 447 20.53 -19.11 -1.99
C HIS A 447 20.65 -18.62 -0.54
N LYS A 448 21.79 -18.02 -0.18
CA LYS A 448 21.98 -17.39 1.13
C LYS A 448 20.96 -16.28 1.38
N ASP A 449 20.78 -15.37 0.43
CA ASP A 449 19.82 -14.26 0.56
C ASP A 449 18.39 -14.76 0.78
N LEU A 450 17.98 -15.81 0.04
CA LEU A 450 16.67 -16.46 0.20
C LEU A 450 16.56 -17.16 1.57
N SER A 451 17.61 -17.84 2.01
CA SER A 451 17.66 -18.53 3.30
C SER A 451 17.54 -17.54 4.46
N ASP A 452 18.34 -16.47 4.46
CA ASP A 452 18.31 -15.40 5.47
C ASP A 452 16.93 -14.72 5.50
N LEU A 453 16.34 -14.45 4.32
CA LEU A 453 15.01 -13.86 4.21
C LEU A 453 13.92 -14.78 4.79
N LEU A 454 13.98 -16.07 4.47
CA LEU A 454 13.04 -17.08 4.96
C LEU A 454 13.17 -17.29 6.47
N GLU A 455 14.39 -17.38 7.02
CA GLU A 455 14.62 -17.51 8.46
C GLU A 455 14.03 -16.32 9.21
N LYS A 456 14.32 -15.11 8.71
CA LYS A 456 13.80 -13.86 9.27
C LYS A 456 12.28 -13.81 9.27
N PHE A 457 11.63 -14.33 8.22
CA PHE A 457 10.18 -14.46 8.15
C PHE A 457 9.65 -15.46 9.18
N MET A 458 10.23 -16.66 9.20
CA MET A 458 9.76 -17.79 10.00
C MET A 458 9.89 -17.56 11.51
N LYS A 459 10.85 -16.74 11.94
CA LYS A 459 11.10 -16.46 13.37
C LYS A 459 9.86 -15.99 14.15
N ASN A 460 8.96 -15.28 13.48
CA ASN A 460 7.76 -14.71 14.11
C ASN A 460 6.46 -15.11 13.38
N ALA A 461 6.52 -15.98 12.37
CA ALA A 461 5.39 -16.24 11.45
C ALA A 461 4.20 -16.88 12.17
N PRO A 462 2.97 -16.35 12.03
CA PRO A 462 1.78 -17.07 12.46
C PRO A 462 1.62 -18.35 11.62
N PRO A 463 0.96 -19.40 12.16
CA PRO A 463 0.86 -20.71 11.50
C PRO A 463 0.35 -20.64 10.06
N GLU A 464 -0.59 -19.75 9.77
CA GLU A 464 -1.19 -19.60 8.45
C GLU A 464 -0.20 -19.02 7.43
N ALA A 465 0.59 -18.02 7.82
CA ALA A 465 1.58 -17.39 6.96
C ALA A 465 2.80 -18.31 6.75
N ALA A 466 3.14 -19.13 7.75
CA ALA A 466 4.17 -20.17 7.66
C ALA A 466 3.82 -21.30 6.66
N SER A 467 2.53 -21.44 6.32
CA SER A 467 2.00 -22.40 5.34
C SER A 467 1.66 -21.80 3.97
N SER A 468 2.02 -20.53 3.72
CA SER A 468 1.81 -19.90 2.41
C SER A 468 2.57 -20.60 1.29
N GLU A 469 2.05 -20.54 0.07
CA GLU A 469 2.64 -21.16 -1.13
C GLU A 469 4.08 -20.69 -1.35
N GLU A 470 4.35 -19.39 -1.18
CA GLU A 470 5.68 -18.80 -1.35
C GLU A 470 6.70 -19.36 -0.34
N VAL A 471 6.27 -19.57 0.90
CA VAL A 471 7.12 -20.12 1.97
C VAL A 471 7.41 -21.60 1.75
N VAL A 472 6.40 -22.37 1.34
CA VAL A 472 6.56 -23.78 0.99
C VAL A 472 7.52 -23.91 -0.21
N ALA A 473 7.28 -23.15 -1.28
CA ALA A 473 8.13 -23.17 -2.47
C ALA A 473 9.58 -22.74 -2.17
N ALA A 474 9.78 -21.74 -1.29
CA ALA A 474 11.11 -21.34 -0.85
C ALA A 474 11.83 -22.45 -0.08
N LYS A 475 11.13 -23.11 0.87
CA LYS A 475 11.68 -24.23 1.65
C LYS A 475 12.06 -25.41 0.78
N GLU A 476 11.16 -25.82 -0.11
CA GLU A 476 11.38 -26.93 -1.04
C GLU A 476 12.57 -26.64 -1.95
N LEU A 477 12.62 -25.44 -2.55
CA LEU A 477 13.71 -25.08 -3.44
C LEU A 477 15.06 -24.99 -2.71
N LEU A 478 15.10 -24.44 -1.49
CA LEU A 478 16.34 -24.39 -0.69
C LEU A 478 16.82 -25.80 -0.28
N ALA A 479 15.91 -26.76 -0.14
CA ALA A 479 16.24 -28.15 0.13
C ALA A 479 16.72 -28.90 -1.13
N GLU A 480 16.14 -28.58 -2.29
CA GLU A 480 16.50 -29.16 -3.60
C GLU A 480 17.85 -28.63 -4.12
N VAL A 481 18.08 -27.33 -3.99
CA VAL A 481 19.25 -26.64 -4.56
C VAL A 481 20.38 -26.60 -3.56
N HIS A 482 21.50 -27.22 -3.92
CA HIS A 482 22.75 -27.20 -3.15
C HIS A 482 23.75 -26.22 -3.77
N VAL A 483 24.45 -25.48 -2.92
CA VAL A 483 25.38 -24.39 -3.29
C VAL A 483 26.79 -24.61 -2.76
#